data_AF-A0A8J7RIJ0-F1
#
_entry.id   AF-A0A8J7RIJ0-F1
#
_cell.length_a   1.000
_cell.length_b   1.000
_cell.length_c   1.000
_cell.angle_alpha   90.00
_cell.angle_beta   90.00
_cell.angle_gamma   90.00
#
_symmetry.space_group_name_H-M   'P 1'
#
loop_
_entity.id
_entity.type
_entity.pdbx_description
1 polymer ?
#
loop_
_entity_poly.entity_id
_entity_poly.type
_entity_poly.pdbx_seq_one_letter_code
_entity_poly.pdbx_strand_id
1 'polypeptide(L)' 'MTLRDVVEQYVASRQGAKSISTRAAAQAVSMILPVKDIVSQREFDDMVAEAALKKHLAVHFDAVA' A
#
# COMPACT_ATOMS: atom_id res chain seq x y z
N MET A 1 -2.44 -15.76 2.57
CA MET A 1 -1.91 -14.56 1.89
C MET A 1 -1.86 -13.46 2.94
N THR A 2 -0.68 -12.90 3.20
CA THR A 2 -0.48 -11.89 4.27
C THR A 2 -0.77 -10.49 3.74
N LEU A 3 -1.02 -9.53 4.64
CA LEU A 3 -1.15 -8.11 4.28
C LEU A 3 0.03 -7.62 3.43
N ARG A 4 1.26 -8.01 3.81
CA ARG A 4 2.48 -7.67 3.07
C ARG A 4 2.46 -8.20 1.64
N ASP A 5 2.04 -9.45 1.42
CA ASP A 5 1.95 -10.03 0.08
C ASP A 5 0.98 -9.23 -0.81
N VAL A 6 -0.16 -8.80 -0.25
CA VAL A 6 -1.17 -8.03 -1.00
C VAL A 6 -0.64 -6.64 -1.35
N VAL A 7 0.01 -5.98 -0.39
CA VAL A 7 0.64 -4.68 -0.61
C VAL A 7 1.72 -4.77 -1.68
N GLU A 8 2.61 -5.76 -1.62
CA GLU A 8 3.65 -5.96 -2.63
C GLU A 8 3.06 -6.26 -4.01
N GLN A 9 2.01 -7.07 -4.11
CA GLN A 9 1.30 -7.32 -5.36
C GLN A 9 0.66 -6.06 -5.93
N TYR A 10 0.00 -5.25 -5.09
CA TYR A 10 -0.59 -3.98 -5.51
C TYR A 10 0.47 -3.00 -6.02
N VAL A 11 1.59 -2.85 -5.30
CA VAL A 11 2.67 -1.97 -5.74
C VAL A 11 3.30 -2.50 -7.04
N ALA A 12 3.49 -3.81 -7.16
CA ALA A 12 3.98 -4.44 -8.38
C ALA A 12 3.03 -4.24 -9.57
N SER A 13 1.71 -4.27 -9.36
CA SER A 13 0.72 -4.00 -10.41
C SER A 13 0.69 -2.53 -10.85
N ARG A 14 1.32 -1.62 -10.08
CA ARG A 14 1.49 -0.20 -10.42
C ARG A 14 2.81 0.09 -11.15
N GLN A 15 3.47 -0.93 -11.69
CA GLN A 15 4.66 -0.75 -12.53
C GLN A 15 4.38 0.26 -13.67
N GLY A 16 5.20 1.30 -13.75
CA GLY A 16 5.04 2.40 -14.72
C GLY A 16 4.27 3.62 -14.20
N ALA A 17 3.65 3.54 -13.01
CA ALA A 17 3.19 4.73 -12.31
C ALA A 17 4.39 5.58 -11.85
N LYS A 18 4.20 6.89 -11.68
CA LYS A 18 5.21 7.75 -11.03
C LYS A 18 5.05 7.80 -9.52
N SER A 19 3.82 7.57 -9.05
CA SER A 19 3.46 7.63 -7.65
C SER A 19 2.32 6.69 -7.27
N ILE A 20 2.27 6.35 -6.00
CA ILE A 20 1.24 5.54 -5.34
C ILE A 20 0.70 6.34 -4.14
N SER A 21 -0.61 6.27 -3.91
CA SER A 21 -1.28 6.85 -2.74
C SER A 21 -1.55 5.76 -1.71
N THR A 22 -1.30 6.04 -0.43
CA THR A 22 -1.59 5.07 0.66
C THR A 22 -3.08 4.84 0.80
N ARG A 23 -3.94 5.83 0.55
CA ARG A 23 -5.40 5.65 0.50
C ARG A 23 -5.82 4.70 -0.63
N ALA A 24 -5.27 4.87 -1.83
CA ALA A 24 -5.58 4.00 -2.96
C ALA A 24 -5.09 2.56 -2.70
N ALA A 25 -3.92 2.41 -2.07
CA ALA A 25 -3.41 1.12 -1.62
C ALA A 25 -4.35 0.47 -0.59
N ALA A 26 -4.79 1.22 0.43
CA ALA A 26 -5.70 0.72 1.46
C ALA A 26 -7.03 0.26 0.86
N GLN A 27 -7.59 1.02 -0.08
CA GLN A 27 -8.81 0.62 -0.79
C GLN A 27 -8.60 -0.67 -1.60
N ALA A 28 -7.52 -0.77 -2.36
CA ALA A 28 -7.23 -1.96 -3.16
C ALA A 28 -7.00 -3.20 -2.27
N VAL A 29 -6.25 -3.04 -1.19
CA VAL A 29 -6.00 -4.12 -0.21
C VAL A 29 -7.29 -4.53 0.49
N SER A 30 -8.17 -3.58 0.83
CA SER A 30 -9.46 -3.86 1.49
C SER A 30 -10.44 -4.69 0.66
N MET A 31 -10.24 -4.77 -0.66
CA MET A 31 -11.01 -5.64 -1.55
C MET A 31 -10.55 -7.11 -1.48
N ILE A 32 -9.33 -7.35 -1.00
CA ILE A 32 -8.67 -8.67 -1.01
C ILE A 32 -8.57 -9.23 0.42
N LEU A 33 -8.22 -8.38 1.38
CA LEU A 33 -8.15 -8.70 2.80
C LEU A 33 -9.09 -7.79 3.60
N PRO A 34 -9.77 -8.32 4.63
CA PRO A 34 -10.59 -7.49 5.49
C PRO A 34 -9.71 -6.47 6.23
N VAL A 35 -10.23 -5.25 6.36
CA VAL A 35 -9.53 -4.10 6.99
C VAL A 35 -9.05 -4.41 8.42
N LYS A 36 -9.63 -5.42 9.08
CA LYS A 36 -9.25 -5.89 10.41
C LYS A 36 -7.81 -6.42 10.49
N ASP A 37 -7.23 -6.83 9.36
CA ASP A 37 -5.82 -7.25 9.26
C ASP A 37 -4.85 -6.05 9.18
N ILE A 38 -5.37 -4.83 8.96
CA ILE A 38 -4.58 -3.59 9.02
C ILE A 38 -4.49 -3.18 10.49
N VAL A 39 -3.41 -3.61 11.15
CA VAL A 39 -3.17 -3.44 12.59
C VAL A 39 -3.04 -1.95 12.98
N SER A 40 -2.42 -1.15 12.09
CA SER A 40 -2.23 0.28 12.26
C SER A 40 -2.07 0.95 10.88
N GLN A 41 -2.67 2.14 10.71
CA GLN A 41 -2.48 2.94 9.49
C GLN A 41 -1.00 3.25 9.26
N ARG A 42 -0.24 3.49 10.33
CA ARG A 42 1.19 3.77 10.25
C ARG A 42 1.98 2.57 9.74
N GLU A 43 1.70 1.39 10.28
CA GLU A 43 2.36 0.15 9.82
C GLU A 43 2.01 -0.17 8.36
N PHE A 44 0.77 0.11 7.96
CA PHE A 44 0.34 -0.03 6.57
C PHE A 44 1.08 0.95 5.64
N ASP A 45 1.16 2.21 6.03
CA ASP A 45 1.86 3.24 5.28
C ASP A 45 3.35 2.90 5.14
N ASP A 46 3.99 2.40 6.20
CA ASP A 46 5.38 1.92 6.19
C ASP A 46 5.56 0.73 5.23
N MET A 47 4.64 -0.24 5.23
CA MET A 47 4.66 -1.37 4.28
C MET A 47 4.53 -0.92 2.82
N VAL A 48 3.60 0.01 2.54
CA VAL A 48 3.42 0.58 1.20
C VAL A 48 4.66 1.34 0.79
N ALA A 49 5.28 2.09 1.70
CA ALA A 49 6.49 2.84 1.44
C ALA A 49 7.67 1.92 1.13
N GLU A 50 7.91 0.88 1.94
CA GLU A 50 8.94 -0.13 1.68
C GLU A 50 8.76 -0.79 0.31
N ALA A 51 7.55 -1.23 -0.01
CA ALA A 51 7.24 -1.87 -1.29
C ALA A 51 7.45 -0.92 -2.47
N ALA A 52 7.01 0.34 -2.33
CA ALA A 52 7.19 1.38 -3.34
C ALA A 52 8.65 1.75 -3.57
N LEU A 53 9.46 1.78 -2.50
CA LEU A 53 10.90 2.05 -2.56
C LEU A 53 11.63 1.01 -3.41
N LYS A 54 11.30 -0.29 -3.22
CA LYS A 54 11.82 -1.39 -4.05
C LYS A 54 11.47 -1.24 -5.54
N LYS A 55 10.44 -0.46 -5.86
CA LYS A 55 9.94 -0.23 -7.22
C LYS A 55 10.23 1.18 -7.74
N HIS A 56 10.99 1.99 -7.00
CA HIS A 56 11.28 3.39 -7.33
C HIS A 56 10.04 4.26 -7.58
N LEU A 57 8.97 4.03 -6.83
CA LEU A 57 7.73 4.80 -6.90
C LEU A 57 7.69 5.85 -5.78
N ALA A 58 7.26 7.07 -6.11
CA ALA A 58 6.97 8.07 -5.08
C ALA A 58 5.71 7.67 -4.29
N VAL A 59 5.68 7.94 -3.00
CA VAL A 59 4.53 7.62 -2.14
C VAL A 59 3.90 8.91 -1.67
N HIS A 60 2.60 9.05 -1.92
CA HIS A 60 1.77 10.10 -1.34
C HIS A 60 1.06 9.52 -0.11
N PHE A 61 1.44 10.00 1.06
CA PHE A 61 0.77 9.66 2.31
C PHE A 61 -0.47 10.53 2.43
N ASP A 62 -1.64 9.93 2.24
CA ASP A 62 -2.90 10.65 2.40
C ASP A 62 -3.18 10.80 3.90
N ALA A 63 -3.03 12.01 4.43
CA ALA A 63 -3.41 12.30 5.81
C ALA A 63 -4.92 12.05 5.98
N VAL A 64 -5.27 11.22 6.96
CA VAL A 64 -6.66 11.07 7.40
C VAL A 64 -6.99 12.32 8.21
N ALA A 65 -7.73 13.25 7.61
CA ALA A 65 -8.29 14.43 8.28
C ALA A 65 -9.46 14.05 9.20
#